data_AF-A0A1D6J601-F1
#
_entry.id   AF-A0A1D6J601-F1
#
_cell.length_a   1.000
_cell.length_b   1.000
_cell.length_c   1.000
_cell.angle_alpha   90.00
_cell.angle_beta   90.00
_cell.angle_gamma   90.00
#
_symmetry.space_group_name_H-M   'P 1'
#
loop_
_entity.id
_entity.type
_entity.pdbx_description
1 polymer ?
#
loop_
_entity_poly.entity_id
_entity_poly.type
_entity_poly.pdbx_seq_one_letter_code
_entity_poly.pdbx_strand_id
1 'polypeptide(L)'
;MTNEALTTVAKNCPSFIRFRLCILEPKKPDAMTGQPLDEGFGAIVRDCKGLRRLSMSGLLTDRVFMYIRMYAKYLEMLSIAFAGDGDKGMMDVMNGCKNLRKLEIRDSPFGDFALLGNVAKYDTMRSLWMSSCNVTLKGCQVLASKMPMLNVEIMNELDGSSEMENHGNLSKVDKLYVYRTTAGVRDDAPNFVQIL
;
A
#
# COMPACT_ATOMS: atom_id res chain seq x y z
N MET A 1 9.63 19.53 -3.61
CA MET A 1 9.05 19.32 -2.26
C MET A 1 10.21 19.14 -1.29
N THR A 2 10.08 19.62 -0.04
CA THR A 2 11.09 19.43 1.02
C THR A 2 10.44 18.93 2.30
N ASN A 3 11.22 18.27 3.15
CA ASN A 3 10.81 17.86 4.51
C ASN A 3 10.44 19.07 5.37
N GLU A 4 11.17 20.18 5.22
CA GLU A 4 10.90 21.43 5.94
C GLU A 4 9.53 22.00 5.56
N ALA A 5 9.18 21.99 4.28
CA ALA A 5 7.86 22.44 3.82
C ALA A 5 6.74 21.55 4.40
N LEU A 6 6.88 20.22 4.32
CA LEU A 6 5.92 19.28 4.92
C LEU A 6 5.78 19.46 6.44
N THR A 7 6.89 19.68 7.13
CA THR A 7 6.89 19.94 8.58
C THR A 7 6.19 21.25 8.91
N THR A 8 6.43 22.30 8.13
CA THR A 8 5.78 23.60 8.30
C THR A 8 4.27 23.48 8.10
N VAL A 9 3.85 22.74 7.06
CA VAL A 9 2.44 22.44 6.80
C VAL A 9 1.81 21.68 7.98
N ALA A 10 2.48 20.64 8.50
CA ALA A 10 1.99 19.85 9.62
C ALA A 10 1.75 20.72 10.88
N LYS A 11 2.72 21.58 11.21
CA LYS A 11 2.65 22.48 12.37
C LYS A 11 1.56 23.55 12.23
N ASN A 12 1.40 24.10 11.04
CA ASN A 12 0.43 25.18 10.80
C ASN A 12 -0.99 24.66 10.56
N CYS A 13 -1.15 23.38 10.20
CA CYS A 13 -2.44 22.78 9.86
C CYS A 13 -2.70 21.47 10.63
N PRO A 14 -2.68 21.46 11.98
CA PRO A 14 -2.84 20.24 12.77
C PRO A 14 -4.24 19.61 12.67
N SER A 15 -5.21 20.35 12.14
CA SER A 15 -6.59 19.89 11.91
C SER A 15 -6.78 19.16 10.58
N PHE A 16 -5.71 18.90 9.80
CA PHE A 16 -5.87 18.18 8.53
C PHE A 16 -6.46 16.78 8.71
N ILE A 17 -7.57 16.57 8.01
CA ILE A 17 -8.25 15.26 7.95
C ILE A 17 -7.82 14.49 6.69
N ARG A 18 -7.44 15.20 5.63
CA ARG A 18 -7.06 14.60 4.34
C ARG A 18 -5.85 15.33 3.79
N PHE A 19 -4.75 14.61 3.60
CA PHE A 19 -3.52 15.14 3.02
C PHE A 19 -3.10 14.25 1.85
N ARG A 20 -3.02 14.82 0.65
CA ARG A 20 -2.68 14.07 -0.56
C ARG A 20 -1.64 14.85 -1.32
N LEU A 21 -0.45 14.28 -1.44
CA LEU A 21 0.64 14.89 -2.18
C LEU A 21 1.12 13.93 -3.28
N CYS A 22 1.16 14.45 -4.51
CA CYS A 22 1.70 13.77 -5.68
C CYS A 22 2.89 14.58 -6.22
N ILE A 23 4.09 14.00 -6.14
CA ILE A 23 5.29 14.49 -6.82
C ILE A 23 5.38 13.71 -8.12
N LEU A 24 5.37 14.42 -9.24
CA LEU A 24 5.24 13.83 -10.58
C LEU A 24 6.38 12.85 -10.91
N GLU A 25 7.60 13.19 -10.50
CA GLU A 25 8.76 12.34 -10.71
C GLU A 25 8.83 11.26 -9.60
N PRO A 26 8.78 9.96 -9.95
CA PRO A 26 8.90 8.87 -9.00
C PRO A 26 10.18 8.97 -8.18
N LYS A 27 10.11 8.63 -6.89
CA LYS A 27 11.27 8.60 -5.98
C LYS A 27 12.06 9.92 -5.94
N LYS A 28 11.43 11.07 -6.21
CA LYS A 28 12.09 12.37 -6.08
C LYS A 28 12.44 12.65 -4.61
N PRO A 29 13.71 12.87 -4.26
CA PRO A 29 14.09 13.21 -2.90
C PRO A 29 13.65 14.64 -2.53
N ASP A 30 13.87 14.99 -1.28
CA ASP A 30 13.88 16.38 -0.83
C ASP A 30 14.76 17.24 -1.76
N ALA A 31 14.16 18.30 -2.32
CA ALA A 31 14.80 19.14 -3.32
C ALA A 31 16.03 19.91 -2.80
N MET A 32 16.16 20.09 -1.48
CA MET A 32 17.26 20.84 -0.87
C MET A 32 18.31 19.94 -0.24
N THR A 33 17.88 18.84 0.39
CA THR A 33 18.78 17.99 1.17
C THR A 33 19.16 16.68 0.47
N GLY A 34 18.46 16.32 -0.60
CA GLY A 34 18.62 15.03 -1.27
C GLY A 34 18.17 13.82 -0.43
N GLN A 35 17.61 14.06 0.76
CA GLN A 35 17.15 13.00 1.66
C GLN A 35 15.77 12.46 1.25
N PRO A 36 15.39 11.26 1.73
CA PRO A 36 14.01 10.80 1.69
C PRO A 36 13.05 11.79 2.39
N LEU A 37 11.79 11.78 1.97
CA LEU A 37 10.72 12.63 2.54
C LEU A 37 10.08 12.05 3.81
N ASP A 38 10.74 11.07 4.43
CA ASP A 38 10.21 10.31 5.57
C ASP A 38 9.91 11.22 6.78
N GLU A 39 10.79 12.17 7.08
CA GLU A 39 10.63 13.08 8.22
C GLU A 39 9.47 14.06 8.00
N GLY A 40 9.29 14.54 6.77
CA GLY A 40 8.22 15.44 6.39
C GLY A 40 6.85 14.77 6.48
N PHE A 41 6.68 13.59 5.88
CA PHE A 41 5.44 12.82 6.06
C PHE A 41 5.27 12.32 7.50
N GLY A 42 6.38 12.01 8.18
CA GLY A 42 6.41 11.71 9.61
C GLY A 42 5.82 12.83 10.46
N ALA A 43 6.16 14.10 10.16
CA ALA A 43 5.58 15.27 10.81
C ALA A 43 4.07 15.38 10.52
N ILE A 44 3.65 15.18 9.26
CA ILE A 44 2.23 15.20 8.88
C ILE A 44 1.43 14.20 9.72
N VAL A 45 1.86 12.93 9.82
CA VAL A 45 1.09 11.93 10.59
C VAL A 45 1.18 12.11 12.11
N ARG A 46 2.25 12.76 12.60
CA ARG A 46 2.47 13.04 14.02
C ARG A 46 1.61 14.19 14.51
N ASP A 47 1.59 15.29 13.77
CA ASP A 47 0.98 16.54 14.21
C ASP A 47 -0.48 16.65 13.75
N CYS A 48 -0.84 16.10 12.59
CA CYS A 48 -2.22 16.03 12.11
C CYS A 48 -2.95 14.82 12.71
N LYS A 49 -3.19 14.82 14.03
CA LYS A 49 -3.73 13.67 14.78
C LYS A 49 -5.10 13.19 14.28
N GLY A 50 -5.87 14.04 13.61
CA GLY A 50 -7.16 13.72 13.01
C GLY A 50 -7.12 13.18 11.58
N LEU A 51 -5.93 12.88 11.04
CA LEU A 51 -5.75 12.48 9.65
C LEU A 51 -6.44 11.13 9.36
N ARG A 52 -7.33 11.14 8.36
CA ARG A 52 -8.11 9.98 7.89
C ARG A 52 -7.74 9.51 6.49
N ARG A 53 -7.20 10.39 5.63
CA ARG A 53 -6.73 10.02 4.29
C ARG A 53 -5.35 10.58 4.01
N LEU A 54 -4.46 9.71 3.57
CA LEU A 54 -3.09 10.05 3.20
C LEU A 54 -2.76 9.49 1.82
N SER A 55 -2.17 10.31 0.96
CA SER A 55 -1.49 9.86 -0.26
C SER A 55 -0.08 10.43 -0.28
N MET A 56 0.91 9.58 -0.46
CA MET A 56 2.33 9.93 -0.39
C MET A 56 3.05 9.58 -1.69
N SER A 57 4.12 10.30 -1.97
CA SER A 57 4.99 10.14 -3.14
C SER A 57 6.34 10.83 -2.88
N GLY A 58 7.30 10.62 -3.78
CA GLY A 58 8.70 11.02 -3.60
C GLY A 58 9.56 9.85 -3.09
N LEU A 59 10.81 10.13 -2.75
CA LEU A 59 11.71 9.12 -2.16
C LEU A 59 11.27 8.83 -0.72
N LEU A 60 10.87 7.59 -0.46
CA LEU A 60 10.34 7.16 0.84
C LEU A 60 10.91 5.78 1.20
N THR A 61 11.39 5.64 2.42
CA THR A 61 11.95 4.39 2.97
C THR A 61 10.96 3.72 3.92
N ASP A 62 11.31 2.57 4.49
CA ASP A 62 10.49 1.92 5.51
C ASP A 62 10.25 2.78 6.76
N ARG A 63 11.09 3.81 6.98
CA ARG A 63 10.97 4.76 8.10
C ARG A 63 9.65 5.52 8.10
N VAL A 64 9.11 5.92 6.94
CA VAL A 64 7.82 6.62 6.90
C VAL A 64 6.68 5.73 7.39
N PHE A 65 6.73 4.42 7.10
CA PHE A 65 5.71 3.48 7.54
C PHE A 65 5.81 3.18 9.04
N MET A 66 7.01 3.18 9.60
CA MET A 66 7.20 3.17 11.05
C MET A 66 6.52 4.39 11.70
N TYR A 67 6.65 5.59 11.13
CA TYR A 67 5.94 6.77 11.64
C TYR A 67 4.42 6.65 11.50
N ILE A 68 3.92 6.14 10.36
CA ILE A 68 2.50 5.85 10.18
C ILE A 68 2.00 4.89 11.26
N ARG A 69 2.73 3.79 11.53
CA ARG A 69 2.41 2.85 12.60
C ARG A 69 2.32 3.53 13.95
N MET A 70 3.27 4.40 14.26
CA MET A 70 3.34 5.09 15.55
C MET A 70 2.19 6.09 15.73
N TYR A 71 1.90 6.91 14.72
CA TYR A 71 1.09 8.11 14.90
C TYR A 71 -0.28 8.11 14.19
N ALA A 72 -0.43 7.42 13.05
CA ALA A 72 -1.60 7.53 12.18
C ALA A 72 -2.79 6.65 12.63
N LYS A 73 -3.20 6.76 13.90
CA LYS A 73 -4.20 5.86 14.53
C LYS A 73 -5.60 5.95 13.91
N TYR A 74 -5.94 7.10 13.34
CA TYR A 74 -7.25 7.36 12.72
C TYR A 74 -7.24 7.23 11.19
N LEU A 75 -6.13 6.80 10.60
CA LEU A 75 -6.02 6.70 9.15
C LEU A 75 -6.96 5.61 8.62
N GLU A 76 -7.80 5.97 7.67
CA GLU A 76 -8.81 5.10 7.05
C GLU A 76 -8.45 4.74 5.61
N MET A 77 -7.73 5.60 4.91
CA MET A 77 -7.31 5.38 3.53
C MET A 77 -5.87 5.82 3.30
N LEU A 78 -5.06 4.90 2.80
CA LEU A 78 -3.66 5.15 2.46
C LEU A 78 -3.41 4.75 1.00
N SER A 79 -2.84 5.67 0.22
CA SER A 79 -2.36 5.41 -1.14
C SER A 79 -0.85 5.60 -1.20
N ILE A 80 -0.12 4.61 -1.71
CA ILE A 80 1.33 4.54 -1.77
C ILE A 80 1.77 4.29 -3.22
N ALA A 81 2.78 5.01 -3.69
CA ALA A 81 3.42 4.78 -4.98
C ALA A 81 4.94 4.93 -4.85
N PHE A 82 5.69 3.96 -5.38
CA PHE A 82 7.16 3.99 -5.45
C PHE A 82 7.87 4.18 -4.10
N ALA A 83 7.42 3.50 -3.04
CA ALA A 83 7.90 3.75 -1.68
C ALA A 83 8.21 2.47 -0.91
N GLY A 84 9.12 2.58 0.06
CA GLY A 84 9.53 1.48 0.94
C GLY A 84 10.74 0.72 0.43
N ASP A 85 11.30 -0.07 1.34
CA ASP A 85 12.51 -0.86 1.12
C ASP A 85 12.20 -2.38 1.13
N GLY A 86 11.11 -2.78 1.79
CA GLY A 86 10.65 -4.17 1.81
C GLY A 86 9.38 -4.39 2.60
N ASP A 87 9.02 -5.66 2.84
CA ASP A 87 7.76 -6.06 3.46
C ASP A 87 7.45 -5.40 4.81
N LYS A 88 8.49 -5.01 5.56
CA LYS A 88 8.35 -4.37 6.86
C LYS A 88 7.53 -3.08 6.77
N GLY A 89 7.68 -2.29 5.71
CA GLY A 89 6.90 -1.08 5.49
C GLY A 89 5.39 -1.33 5.51
N MET A 90 4.91 -2.25 4.68
CA MET A 90 3.48 -2.60 4.67
C MET A 90 3.04 -3.30 5.96
N MET A 91 3.88 -4.14 6.58
CA MET A 91 3.56 -4.75 7.88
C MET A 91 3.33 -3.70 8.97
N ASP A 92 4.15 -2.64 9.01
CA ASP A 92 3.98 -1.54 9.97
C ASP A 92 2.62 -0.84 9.78
N VAL A 93 2.20 -0.61 8.53
CA VAL A 93 0.87 -0.07 8.20
C VAL A 93 -0.24 -1.00 8.70
N MET A 94 -0.20 -2.28 8.31
CA MET A 94 -1.23 -3.27 8.61
C MET A 94 -1.41 -3.49 10.11
N ASN A 95 -0.31 -3.44 10.88
CA ASN A 95 -0.31 -3.63 12.33
C ASN A 95 -0.61 -2.35 13.11
N GLY A 96 -0.29 -1.17 12.57
CA GLY A 96 -0.43 0.10 13.27
C GLY A 96 -1.74 0.84 13.05
N CYS A 97 -2.30 0.76 11.83
CA CYS A 97 -3.45 1.57 11.41
C CYS A 97 -4.77 0.86 11.73
N LYS A 98 -5.23 0.99 12.97
CA LYS A 98 -6.44 0.29 13.47
C LYS A 98 -7.70 0.60 12.65
N ASN A 99 -7.86 1.85 12.19
CA ASN A 99 -9.04 2.29 11.44
C ASN A 99 -8.91 2.15 9.92
N LEU A 100 -7.83 1.56 9.42
CA LEU A 100 -7.59 1.43 7.99
C LEU A 100 -8.71 0.62 7.33
N ARG A 101 -9.32 1.19 6.29
CA ARG A 101 -10.36 0.57 5.47
C ARG A 101 -9.91 0.33 4.04
N LYS A 102 -9.05 1.18 3.49
CA LYS A 102 -8.55 1.06 2.11
C LYS A 102 -7.04 1.26 2.08
N LEU A 103 -6.35 0.31 1.48
CA LEU A 103 -4.92 0.40 1.20
C LEU A 103 -4.71 0.20 -0.31
N GLU A 104 -4.09 1.18 -0.95
CA GLU A 104 -3.79 1.16 -2.37
C GLU A 104 -2.28 1.32 -2.54
N ILE A 105 -1.63 0.33 -3.13
CA ILE A 105 -0.17 0.30 -3.30
C ILE A 105 0.15 0.06 -4.77
N ARG A 106 1.11 0.81 -5.30
CA ARG A 106 1.74 0.50 -6.57
C ARG A 106 3.25 0.61 -6.54
N ASP A 107 3.92 -0.17 -7.40
CA ASP A 107 5.34 -0.03 -7.71
C ASP A 107 6.23 -0.02 -6.45
N SER A 108 5.90 -0.84 -5.46
CA SER A 108 6.54 -0.86 -4.14
C SER A 108 7.04 -2.27 -3.80
N PRO A 109 8.16 -2.42 -3.07
CA PRO A 109 8.81 -3.71 -2.85
C PRO A 109 8.12 -4.57 -1.76
N PHE A 110 6.79 -4.58 -1.73
CA PHE A 110 6.00 -5.38 -0.80
C PHE A 110 5.53 -6.66 -1.49
N GLY A 111 5.67 -7.79 -0.82
CA GLY A 111 5.36 -9.12 -1.32
C GLY A 111 4.62 -9.98 -0.29
N ASP A 112 4.86 -11.29 -0.38
CA ASP A 112 4.05 -12.28 0.33
C ASP A 112 4.15 -12.17 1.86
N PHE A 113 5.32 -11.80 2.42
CA PHE A 113 5.44 -11.65 3.88
C PHE A 113 4.60 -10.49 4.39
N ALA A 114 4.53 -9.38 3.66
CA ALA A 114 3.63 -8.29 4.02
C ALA A 114 2.15 -8.67 3.83
N LEU A 115 1.82 -9.32 2.72
CA LEU A 115 0.45 -9.76 2.41
C LEU A 115 -0.10 -10.70 3.49
N LEU A 116 0.71 -11.66 3.92
CA LEU A 116 0.33 -12.73 4.83
C LEU A 116 0.64 -12.44 6.31
N GLY A 117 1.36 -11.36 6.61
CA GLY A 117 1.83 -11.03 7.95
C GLY A 117 0.71 -10.72 8.95
N ASN A 118 -0.44 -10.22 8.49
CA ASN A 118 -1.61 -9.96 9.34
C ASN A 118 -2.92 -10.17 8.57
N VAL A 119 -3.26 -11.43 8.29
CA VAL A 119 -4.45 -11.79 7.51
C VAL A 119 -5.77 -11.38 8.18
N ALA A 120 -5.84 -11.38 9.51
CA ALA A 120 -7.04 -10.96 10.25
C ALA A 120 -7.39 -9.48 10.02
N LYS A 121 -6.42 -8.66 9.60
CA LYS A 121 -6.66 -7.25 9.29
C LYS A 121 -7.66 -7.08 8.14
N TYR A 122 -7.68 -8.00 7.18
CA TYR A 122 -8.58 -7.94 6.01
C TYR A 122 -10.06 -8.03 6.40
N ASP A 123 -10.40 -8.67 7.53
CA ASP A 123 -11.78 -8.70 8.03
C ASP A 123 -12.30 -7.32 8.42
N THR A 124 -11.42 -6.39 8.75
CA THR A 124 -11.78 -5.01 9.14
C THR A 124 -11.69 -4.02 7.98
N MET A 125 -10.94 -4.38 6.94
CA MET A 125 -10.73 -3.53 5.78
C MET A 125 -11.86 -3.72 4.76
N ARG A 126 -12.10 -2.67 3.98
CA ARG A 126 -12.95 -2.77 2.78
C ARG A 126 -12.19 -3.44 1.66
N SER A 127 -10.96 -2.99 1.39
CA SER A 127 -10.18 -3.51 0.28
C SER A 127 -8.68 -3.21 0.39
N LEU A 128 -7.89 -4.06 -0.26
CA LEU A 128 -6.49 -3.87 -0.59
C LEU A 128 -6.35 -3.91 -2.12
N TRP A 129 -5.65 -2.93 -2.68
CA TRP A 129 -5.17 -2.94 -4.06
C TRP A 129 -3.65 -2.95 -4.05
N MET A 130 -3.04 -3.85 -4.85
CA MET A 130 -1.61 -3.88 -5.10
C MET A 130 -1.36 -4.06 -6.60
N SER A 131 -0.47 -3.26 -7.19
CA SER A 131 -0.04 -3.44 -8.58
C SER A 131 1.47 -3.24 -8.73
N SER A 132 2.11 -4.00 -9.62
CA SER A 132 3.58 -3.94 -9.81
C SER A 132 4.34 -4.08 -8.48
N CYS A 133 3.91 -5.02 -7.64
CA CYS A 133 4.51 -5.31 -6.33
C CYS A 133 5.22 -6.68 -6.38
N ASN A 134 5.81 -7.12 -5.26
CA ASN A 134 6.52 -8.40 -5.16
C ASN A 134 5.62 -9.55 -4.68
N VAL A 135 4.30 -9.41 -4.81
CA VAL A 135 3.34 -10.46 -4.42
C VAL A 135 3.30 -11.55 -5.48
N THR A 136 3.27 -12.80 -5.04
CA THR A 136 3.29 -13.98 -5.90
C THR A 136 1.93 -14.66 -5.96
N LEU A 137 1.69 -15.43 -7.02
CA LEU A 137 0.49 -16.26 -7.14
C LEU A 137 0.33 -17.22 -5.94
N LYS A 138 1.43 -17.78 -5.45
CA LYS A 138 1.42 -18.66 -4.28
C LYS A 138 1.01 -17.90 -3.01
N GLY A 139 1.49 -16.68 -2.84
CA GLY A 139 1.07 -15.80 -1.74
C GLY A 139 -0.44 -15.54 -1.77
N CYS A 140 -0.99 -15.25 -2.95
CA CYS A 140 -2.43 -15.07 -3.14
C CYS A 140 -3.23 -16.35 -2.81
N GLN A 141 -2.78 -17.52 -3.27
CA GLN A 141 -3.43 -18.81 -2.96
C GLN A 141 -3.43 -19.10 -1.45
N VAL A 142 -2.31 -18.83 -0.77
CA VAL A 142 -2.23 -18.97 0.69
C VAL A 142 -3.19 -18.00 1.38
N LEU A 143 -3.32 -16.76 0.90
CA LEU A 143 -4.28 -15.81 1.45
C LEU A 143 -5.72 -16.30 1.29
N ALA A 144 -6.12 -16.71 0.09
CA ALA A 144 -7.45 -17.22 -0.21
C ALA A 144 -7.81 -18.43 0.65
N SER A 145 -6.88 -19.40 0.78
CA SER A 145 -7.09 -20.58 1.63
C SER A 145 -7.28 -20.25 3.11
N LYS A 146 -6.59 -19.22 3.62
CA LYS A 146 -6.69 -18.81 5.03
C LYS A 146 -7.93 -17.96 5.33
N MET A 147 -8.44 -17.23 4.32
CA MET A 147 -9.47 -16.21 4.50
C MET A 147 -10.60 -16.40 3.46
N PRO A 148 -11.47 -17.42 3.62
CA PRO A 148 -12.48 -17.79 2.62
C PRO A 148 -13.60 -16.76 2.42
N MET A 149 -13.69 -15.74 3.28
CA MET A 149 -14.64 -14.62 3.15
C MET A 149 -14.06 -13.43 2.38
N LEU A 150 -12.85 -13.58 1.82
CA LEU A 150 -12.24 -12.61 0.92
C LEU A 150 -12.38 -13.11 -0.53
N ASN A 151 -12.73 -12.21 -1.43
CA ASN A 151 -12.41 -12.43 -2.84
C ASN A 151 -10.97 -11.94 -3.05
N VAL A 152 -10.12 -12.84 -3.55
CA VAL A 152 -8.72 -12.56 -3.90
C VAL A 152 -8.64 -12.59 -5.42
N GLU A 153 -8.70 -11.40 -6.04
CA GLU A 153 -8.73 -11.27 -7.48
C GLU A 153 -7.36 -10.91 -8.03
N ILE A 154 -6.87 -11.74 -8.94
CA ILE A 154 -5.64 -11.52 -9.69
C ILE A 154 -6.04 -11.03 -11.08
N MET A 155 -5.45 -9.90 -11.50
CA MET A 155 -5.68 -9.34 -12.83
C MET A 155 -4.33 -9.26 -13.52
N ASN A 156 -4.11 -10.13 -14.50
CA ASN A 156 -2.92 -10.08 -15.33
C ASN A 156 -3.30 -9.40 -16.65
N GLU A 157 -2.52 -8.42 -17.07
CA GLU A 157 -2.78 -7.82 -18.39
C GLU A 157 -2.48 -8.89 -19.45
N LEU A 158 -3.44 -9.14 -20.34
CA LEU A 158 -3.27 -10.02 -21.50
C LEU A 158 -2.44 -9.28 -22.56
N ASP A 159 -1.29 -8.75 -22.18
CA ASP A 159 -0.42 -8.07 -23.11
C ASP A 159 0.30 -9.14 -23.92
N GLY A 160 -0.06 -9.25 -25.20
CA GLY A 160 0.55 -10.13 -26.21
C GLY A 160 2.01 -9.78 -26.54
N SER A 161 2.74 -9.18 -25.58
CA SER A 161 4.12 -8.74 -25.71
C SER A 161 4.80 -8.69 -24.34
N SER A 162 4.89 -9.82 -23.65
CA SER A 162 6.00 -10.03 -22.73
C SER A 162 6.45 -11.46 -22.90
N GLU A 163 7.63 -11.60 -23.50
CA GLU A 163 8.38 -12.84 -23.52
C GLU A 163 8.30 -13.48 -22.14
N MET A 164 7.88 -14.74 -22.10
CA MET A 164 8.07 -15.59 -20.95
C MET A 164 9.59 -15.70 -20.70
N GLU A 165 10.16 -14.72 -20.00
CA GLU A 165 11.43 -14.91 -19.33
C GLU A 165 11.19 -15.87 -18.19
N ASN A 166 11.41 -17.12 -18.56
CA ASN A 166 11.52 -18.30 -17.73
C ASN A 166 12.69 -18.11 -16.74
N HIS A 167 12.49 -17.30 -15.71
CA HIS A 167 13.36 -17.24 -14.55
C HIS A 167 12.64 -17.89 -13.38
N GLY A 168 13.15 -19.04 -12.91
CA GLY A 168 12.59 -19.91 -11.89
C GLY A 168 12.46 -19.29 -10.49
N ASN A 169 11.66 -18.23 -10.36
CA ASN A 169 11.25 -17.60 -9.12
C ASN A 169 9.75 -17.32 -9.23
N LEU A 170 9.02 -17.53 -8.13
CA LEU A 170 7.56 -17.45 -8.03
C LEU A 170 6.94 -16.37 -8.95
N SER A 171 6.02 -16.76 -9.84
CA SER A 171 5.34 -15.84 -10.75
C SER A 171 4.65 -14.74 -9.95
N LYS A 172 5.18 -13.51 -10.07
CA LYS A 172 4.56 -12.32 -9.50
C LYS A 172 3.23 -12.06 -10.20
N VAL A 173 2.27 -11.52 -9.47
CA VAL A 173 0.99 -11.08 -10.06
C VAL A 173 1.09 -9.61 -10.47
N ASP A 174 0.51 -9.25 -11.61
CA ASP A 174 0.56 -7.87 -12.09
C ASP A 174 -0.27 -6.95 -11.19
N LYS A 175 -1.52 -7.35 -10.94
CA LYS A 175 -2.46 -6.66 -10.08
C LYS A 175 -3.18 -7.65 -9.18
N LEU A 176 -3.35 -7.24 -7.94
CA LEU A 176 -4.08 -7.95 -6.90
C LEU A 176 -5.13 -7.00 -6.31
N TYR A 177 -6.36 -7.46 -6.26
CA TYR A 177 -7.45 -6.81 -5.55
C TYR A 177 -8.06 -7.78 -4.55
N VAL A 178 -7.96 -7.44 -3.26
CA VAL A 178 -8.51 -8.24 -2.16
C VAL A 178 -9.61 -7.44 -1.48
N TYR A 179 -10.77 -8.04 -1.30
CA TYR A 179 -11.86 -7.41 -0.55
C TYR A 179 -12.71 -8.45 0.16
N ARG A 180 -13.18 -8.09 1.36
CA ARG A 180 -14.13 -8.92 2.10
C ARG A 180 -15.52 -8.86 1.48
N THR A 181 -16.22 -9.98 1.47
CA THR A 181 -17.56 -10.09 0.89
C THR A 181 -18.42 -11.04 1.72
N THR A 182 -19.73 -10.78 1.77
CA THR A 182 -20.73 -11.75 2.26
C THR A 182 -21.51 -12.38 1.11
N ALA A 183 -21.30 -11.92 -0.13
CA ALA A 183 -21.96 -12.45 -1.32
C ALA A 183 -21.18 -13.61 -1.96
N GLY A 184 -19.93 -13.84 -1.54
CA GLY A 184 -19.02 -14.80 -2.18
C GLY A 184 -18.42 -14.26 -3.49
N VAL A 185 -18.01 -15.19 -4.34
CA VAL A 185 -17.37 -14.92 -5.64
C VAL A 185 -18.39 -14.30 -6.62
N ARG A 186 -17.98 -13.25 -7.35
CA ARG A 186 -18.80 -12.62 -8.39
C ARG A 186 -18.79 -13.44 -9.69
N ASP A 187 -19.88 -13.36 -10.45
CA ASP A 187 -20.12 -14.11 -11.69
C ASP A 187 -19.84 -13.31 -12.98
N ASP A 188 -19.46 -12.04 -12.84
CA ASP A 188 -19.20 -11.10 -13.94
C ASP A 188 -17.69 -10.87 -14.20
N ALA A 189 -16.83 -11.78 -13.75
CA ALA A 189 -15.39 -11.68 -13.94
C ALA A 189 -15.02 -11.77 -15.44
N PRO A 190 -14.32 -10.77 -16.01
CA PRO A 190 -13.80 -10.89 -17.36
C PRO A 190 -12.64 -11.90 -17.39
N ASN A 191 -12.30 -12.37 -18.59
CA ASN A 191 -11.32 -13.45 -18.81
C ASN A 191 -9.89 -13.18 -18.27
N PHE A 192 -9.52 -11.92 -18.08
CA PHE A 192 -8.23 -11.53 -17.52
C PHE A 192 -8.21 -11.48 -15.97
N VAL A 193 -9.35 -11.73 -15.33
CA VAL A 193 -9.46 -11.79 -13.87
C VAL A 193 -9.63 -13.23 -13.41
N GLN A 194 -8.69 -13.68 -12.58
CA GLN A 194 -8.78 -14.93 -11.85
C GLN A 194 -9.18 -14.64 -10.40
N ILE A 195 -10.29 -15.22 -9.94
CA ILE A 195 -10.72 -15.15 -8.54
C ILE A 195 -10.31 -16.46 -7.85
N LEU A 196 -9.55 -16.36 -6.75
CA LEU A 196 -9.12 -17.48 -5.92
C LEU A 196 -10.05 -17.74 -4.74
#